data_AF-A0A2D5Y033-F1
#
_entry.id   AF-A0A2D5Y033-F1
#
_cell.length_a   1.000
_cell.length_b   1.000
_cell.length_c   1.000
_cell.angle_alpha   90.00
_cell.angle_beta   90.00
_cell.angle_gamma   90.00
#
_symmetry.space_group_name_H-M   'P 1'
#
loop_
_entity.id
_entity.type
_entity.pdbx_description
1 polymer ?
#
loop_
_entity_poly.entity_id
_entity_poly.type
_entity_poly.pdbx_seq_one_letter_code
_entity_poly.pdbx_strand_id
1 'polypeptide(L)'
;MKKIKHNIHAGITWKDYKIIATELERLYSNEDVMMLHRDKLIALIQAIPNFKDVNIKPAPYMLDDIRFEWFFQKKGTGERVCHRRLKSSF
;
A
#
# COMPACT_ATOMS: atom_id res chain seq x y z
N MET A 1 -6.06 29.65 18.55
CA MET A 1 -5.37 28.34 18.50
C MET A 1 -6.41 27.23 18.44
N LYS A 2 -6.74 26.71 17.25
CA LYS A 2 -7.70 25.61 17.10
C LYS A 2 -6.98 24.28 17.38
N LYS A 3 -7.34 23.61 18.48
CA LYS A 3 -6.91 22.24 18.77
C LYS A 3 -7.49 21.31 17.70
N ILE A 4 -6.64 20.83 16.79
CA ILE A 4 -7.01 19.80 15.82
C ILE A 4 -7.19 18.52 16.64
N LYS A 5 -8.45 18.15 16.88
CA LYS A 5 -8.82 16.86 17.45
C LYS A 5 -8.40 15.81 16.42
N HIS A 6 -7.29 15.11 16.67
CA HIS A 6 -7.03 13.85 16.02
C HIS A 6 -8.19 12.92 16.37
N ASN A 7 -9.05 12.67 15.39
CA ASN A 7 -10.19 11.78 15.53
C ASN A 7 -9.66 10.36 15.31
N ILE A 8 -9.00 9.78 16.30
CA ILE A 8 -8.30 8.48 16.26
C ILE A 8 -9.30 7.30 16.26
N HIS A 9 -10.49 7.45 15.68
CA HIS A 9 -11.57 6.44 15.70
C HIS A 9 -12.23 6.17 14.33
N ALA A 10 -11.78 6.82 13.25
CA ALA A 10 -12.16 6.38 11.91
C ALA A 10 -11.31 5.15 11.56
N GLY A 11 -11.91 3.95 11.54
CA GLY A 11 -11.20 2.75 11.12
C GLY A 11 -10.94 2.77 9.62
N ILE A 12 -9.85 2.12 9.21
CA ILE A 12 -9.37 2.08 7.83
C ILE A 12 -10.24 1.11 7.03
N THR A 13 -10.72 1.56 5.86
CA THR A 13 -11.52 0.77 4.92
C THR A 13 -10.82 0.67 3.58
N TRP A 14 -11.29 -0.19 2.67
CA TRP A 14 -10.73 -0.31 1.32
C TRP A 14 -10.73 1.00 0.51
N LYS A 15 -11.58 1.97 0.87
CA LYS A 15 -11.63 3.29 0.22
C LYS A 15 -10.44 4.19 0.61
N ASP A 16 -9.79 3.89 1.72
CA ASP A 16 -8.68 4.66 2.28
C ASP A 16 -7.33 4.21 1.70
N TYR A 17 -7.27 3.96 0.38
CA TYR A 17 -6.14 3.32 -0.30
C TYR A 17 -4.80 4.03 -0.07
N LYS A 18 -4.80 5.36 0.07
CA LYS A 18 -3.59 6.13 0.40
C LYS A 18 -3.09 5.86 1.83
N ILE A 19 -4.00 5.75 2.79
CA ILE A 19 -3.65 5.43 4.18
C ILE A 19 -3.15 3.99 4.26
N ILE A 20 -3.82 3.07 3.55
CA ILE A 20 -3.38 1.68 3.43
C ILE A 20 -1.96 1.62 2.87
N ALA A 21 -1.68 2.28 1.75
CA ALA A 21 -0.34 2.31 1.14
C ALA A 21 0.73 2.83 2.13
N THR A 22 0.43 3.89 2.88
CA THR A 22 1.33 4.43 3.91
C THR A 22 1.58 3.45 5.05
N GLU A 23 0.55 2.78 5.54
CA GLU A 23 0.71 1.76 6.59
C GLU A 23 1.46 0.53 6.08
N LEU A 24 1.24 0.12 4.82
CA LEU A 24 2.00 -0.95 4.18
C LEU A 24 3.47 -0.57 4.06
N GLU A 25 3.79 0.66 3.67
CA GLU A 25 5.18 1.13 3.63
C GLU A 25 5.82 1.14 5.01
N ARG A 26 5.08 1.61 6.02
CA ARG A 26 5.57 1.66 7.41
C ARG A 26 5.83 0.28 7.99
N LEU A 27 4.99 -0.71 7.68
CA LEU A 27 5.04 -2.06 8.26
C LEU A 27 5.88 -3.05 7.43
N TYR A 28 5.91 -2.88 6.11
CA TYR A 28 6.44 -3.84 5.15
C TYR A 28 7.39 -3.19 4.12
N SER A 29 8.17 -2.18 4.54
CA SER A 29 9.10 -1.43 3.67
C SER A 29 10.10 -2.29 2.88
N ASN A 30 10.36 -3.53 3.28
CA ASN A 30 11.27 -4.46 2.59
C ASN A 30 10.60 -5.31 1.49
N GLU A 31 9.27 -5.31 1.37
CA GLU A 31 8.56 -6.14 0.39
C GLU A 31 8.64 -5.56 -1.03
N ASP A 32 8.92 -6.37 -2.05
CA ASP A 32 8.86 -5.90 -3.44
C ASP A 32 7.39 -5.82 -3.90
N VAL A 33 6.85 -4.59 -3.86
CA VAL A 33 5.45 -4.27 -4.16
C VAL A 33 5.00 -4.77 -5.54
N MET A 34 5.91 -4.80 -6.52
CA MET A 34 5.60 -5.23 -7.89
C MET A 34 5.59 -6.76 -8.04
N MET A 35 6.31 -7.47 -7.17
CA MET A 35 6.38 -8.93 -7.15
C MET A 35 5.38 -9.57 -6.18
N LEU A 36 4.68 -8.77 -5.37
CA LEU A 36 3.65 -9.26 -4.45
C LEU A 36 2.45 -9.85 -5.19
N HIS A 37 2.19 -11.14 -4.98
CA HIS A 37 0.96 -11.79 -5.43
C HIS A 37 -0.28 -11.11 -4.82
N ARG A 38 -1.39 -11.13 -5.56
CA ARG A 38 -2.64 -10.45 -5.16
C ARG A 38 -3.15 -10.89 -3.79
N ASP A 39 -3.14 -12.19 -3.50
CA ASP A 39 -3.62 -12.73 -2.23
C ASP A 39 -2.71 -12.34 -1.06
N LYS A 40 -1.39 -12.28 -1.29
CA LYS A 40 -0.44 -11.80 -0.28
C LYS A 40 -0.68 -10.33 0.02
N LEU A 41 -0.90 -9.49 -1.00
CA LEU A 41 -1.25 -8.08 -0.81
C LEU A 41 -2.53 -7.91 0.03
N ILE A 42 -3.58 -8.68 -0.26
CA ILE A 42 -4.82 -8.66 0.53
C ILE A 42 -4.55 -9.03 2.00
N ALA A 43 -3.77 -10.10 2.24
CA ALA A 43 -3.43 -10.52 3.60
C ALA A 43 -2.65 -9.45 4.37
N LEU A 44 -1.70 -8.76 3.72
CA LEU A 44 -0.95 -7.66 4.33
C LEU A 44 -1.85 -6.48 4.69
N ILE A 45 -2.82 -6.14 3.83
CA ILE A 45 -3.78 -5.05 4.07
C ILE A 45 -4.71 -5.40 5.23
N GLN A 46 -5.21 -6.63 5.27
CA GLN A 46 -6.07 -7.10 6.34
C GLN A 46 -5.36 -7.18 7.70
N ALA A 47 -4.04 -7.29 7.70
CA ALA A 47 -3.20 -7.25 8.90
C ALA A 47 -2.90 -5.82 9.40
N ILE A 48 -3.31 -4.76 8.68
CA ILE A 48 -3.10 -3.37 9.11
C ILE A 48 -3.90 -3.09 10.40
N PRO A 49 -3.27 -2.50 11.43
CA PRO A 49 -3.99 -2.09 12.63
C PRO A 49 -5.15 -1.15 12.30
N ASN A 50 -6.33 -1.41 12.88
CA ASN A 50 -7.57 -0.65 12.64
C ASN A 50 -8.20 -0.82 11.25
N PHE A 51 -7.77 -1.80 10.45
CA PHE A 51 -8.48 -2.19 9.23
C PHE A 51 -9.81 -2.87 9.58
N LYS A 52 -10.92 -2.37 9.03
CA LYS A 52 -12.28 -2.83 9.36
C LYS A 52 -12.86 -3.81 8.36
N ASP A 53 -12.38 -3.79 7.12
CA ASP A 53 -12.96 -4.55 6.01
C ASP A 53 -12.34 -5.97 5.86
N VAL A 54 -11.99 -6.61 6.99
CA VAL A 54 -11.22 -7.87 7.06
C VAL A 54 -11.91 -9.04 6.32
N ASN A 55 -13.22 -8.96 6.08
CA ASN A 55 -13.99 -9.99 5.37
C ASN A 55 -14.68 -9.50 4.08
N ILE A 56 -14.33 -8.29 3.62
CA ILE A 56 -14.90 -7.72 2.40
C ILE A 56 -13.90 -7.91 1.27
N LYS A 57 -14.35 -8.48 0.15
CA LYS A 57 -13.52 -8.56 -1.05
C LYS A 57 -13.34 -7.15 -1.63
N PRO A 58 -12.10 -6.70 -1.86
CA PRO A 58 -11.86 -5.41 -2.49
C PRO A 58 -12.38 -5.41 -3.93
N ALA A 59 -12.80 -4.24 -4.41
CA ALA A 59 -13.03 -4.07 -5.83
C ALA A 59 -11.71 -4.29 -6.61
N PRO A 60 -11.74 -4.82 -7.84
CA PRO A 60 -10.53 -5.14 -8.59
C PRO A 60 -9.54 -3.97 -8.69
N TYR A 61 -10.04 -2.75 -8.95
CA TYR A 61 -9.22 -1.55 -9.12
C TYR A 61 -8.56 -1.06 -7.81
N MET A 62 -9.15 -1.34 -6.64
CA MET A 62 -8.63 -0.84 -5.36
C MET A 62 -7.26 -1.42 -5.03
N LEU A 63 -7.01 -2.68 -5.39
CA LEU A 63 -5.72 -3.32 -5.15
C LEU A 63 -4.62 -2.74 -6.03
N ASP A 64 -4.96 -2.38 -7.26
CA ASP A 64 -4.03 -1.74 -8.19
C ASP A 64 -3.70 -0.32 -7.73
N ASP A 65 -4.69 0.45 -7.27
CA ASP A 65 -4.49 1.79 -6.70
C ASP A 65 -3.59 1.75 -5.46
N ILE A 66 -3.83 0.80 -4.54
CA ILE A 66 -3.00 0.61 -3.33
C ILE A 66 -1.57 0.24 -3.71
N ARG A 67 -1.40 -0.69 -4.66
CA ARG A 67 -0.08 -1.13 -5.13
C ARG A 67 0.68 0.02 -5.77
N PHE A 68 0.00 0.81 -6.60
CA PHE A 68 0.58 1.97 -7.27
C PHE A 68 1.03 3.03 -6.27
N GLU A 69 0.15 3.45 -5.36
CA GLU A 69 0.48 4.44 -4.33
C GLU A 69 1.65 3.96 -3.45
N TRP A 70 1.64 2.69 -3.03
CA TRP A 70 2.73 2.13 -2.23
C TRP A 70 4.06 2.14 -3.01
N PHE A 71 4.04 1.74 -4.28
CA PHE A 71 5.22 1.81 -5.14
C PHE A 71 5.74 3.25 -5.30
N PHE A 72 4.85 4.23 -5.51
CA PHE A 72 5.24 5.64 -5.63
C PHE A 72 5.84 6.18 -4.34
N GLN A 73 5.31 5.78 -3.18
CA GLN A 73 5.88 6.16 -1.89
C GLN A 73 7.31 5.62 -1.74
N LYS A 74 7.58 4.34 -2.09
CA LYS A 74 8.93 3.77 -2.13
C LYS A 74 9.89 4.50 -3.05
N LYS A 75 9.39 4.93 -4.21
CA LYS A 75 10.19 5.70 -5.17
C LYS A 75 10.49 7.12 -4.70
N GLY A 76 9.51 7.75 -4.04
CA GLY A 76 9.64 9.09 -3.47
C GLY A 76 10.58 9.15 -2.26
N THR A 77 10.74 8.04 -1.52
CA THR A 77 11.61 7.92 -0.34
C THR A 77 13.08 7.63 -0.65
N GLY A 78 13.47 7.53 -1.93
CA GLY A 78 14.88 7.57 -2.33
C GLY A 78 15.47 6.28 -2.90
N GLU A 79 14.72 5.20 -3.02
CA GLU A 79 15.14 4.08 -3.86
C GLU A 79 14.89 4.40 -5.34
N ARG A 80 15.90 4.94 -6.00
CA ARG A 80 16.04 4.79 -7.46
C ARG A 80 16.12 3.30 -7.76
N VAL A 81 14.97 2.62 -7.92
CA VAL A 81 14.96 1.31 -8.57
C VAL A 81 15.48 1.55 -9.98
N CYS A 82 16.79 1.31 -10.14
CA CYS A 82 17.46 1.19 -11.41
C CYS A 82 16.64 0.18 -12.21
N HIS A 83 15.86 0.68 -13.16
CA HIS A 83 15.44 -0.14 -14.28
C HIS A 83 16.73 -0.49 -15.01
N ARG A 84 17.42 -1.56 -14.59
CA ARG A 84 18.33 -2.24 -15.48
C ARG A 84 17.40 -2.85 -16.54
N ARG A 85 17.19 -2.11 -17.63
CA ARG A 85 16.66 -2.68 -18.87
C ARG A 85 17.50 -3.95 -19.08
N LEU A 86 16.88 -5.12 -18.97
CA LEU A 86 17.42 -6.30 -19.59
C LEU A 86 17.50 -5.93 -21.07
N LYS A 87 18.72 -5.62 -21.55
CA LYS A 87 18.98 -5.55 -22.98
C LYS A 87 18.63 -6.94 -23.49
N SER A 88 17.49 -7.05 -24.16
CA SER A 88 17.22 -8.20 -25.01
C SER A 88 18.29 -8.15 -26.10
N SER A 89 19.27 -9.04 -26.00
CA SER A 89 20.22 -9.30 -27.07
C SER A 89 19.46 -10.06 -28.16
N PHE A 90 19.02 -9.34 -29.18
CA PHE A 90 18.75 -9.87 -30.51
C PHE A 90 19.64 -9.13 -31.51
#